data_AF-A0A486XGJ7-F1
#
_entry.id   AF-A0A486XGJ7-F1
#
_cell.length_a   1.000
_cell.length_b   1.000
_cell.length_c   1.000
_cell.angle_alpha   90.00
_cell.angle_beta   90.00
_cell.angle_gamma   90.00
#
_symmetry.space_group_name_H-M   'P 1'
#
loop_
_entity.id
_entity.type
_entity.pdbx_description
1 polymer ?
#
loop_
_entity_poly.entity_id
_entity_poly.type
_entity_poly.pdbx_seq_one_letter_code
_entity_poly.pdbx_strand_id
1 'polypeptide(L)' 'MSYTVEITKDNLIPVPDALCAELGFAVGDILVCAIDKDRSEISMTKHIDQTLTDEQILVAGDLTRVVSHEG' A
#
# COMPACT_ATOMS: atom_id res chain seq x y z
N MET A 1 -5.61 -8.65 14.80
CA MET A 1 -6.77 -8.33 13.94
C MET A 1 -6.39 -8.58 12.49
N SER A 2 -7.29 -9.14 11.68
CA SER A 2 -7.13 -9.26 10.22
C SER A 2 -8.11 -8.31 9.55
N TYR A 3 -7.64 -7.48 8.62
CA TYR A 3 -8.48 -6.55 7.87
C TYR A 3 -8.52 -6.99 6.40
N THR A 4 -9.73 -7.12 5.88
CA THR A 4 -9.96 -7.42 4.46
C THR A 4 -10.25 -6.12 3.73
N VAL A 5 -9.45 -5.80 2.74
CA VAL A 5 -9.62 -4.63 1.86
C VAL A 5 -9.67 -5.11 0.42
N GLU A 6 -10.56 -4.53 -0.38
CA GLU A 6 -10.65 -4.83 -1.80
C GLU A 6 -9.67 -3.96 -2.57
N ILE A 7 -8.81 -4.59 -3.38
CA ILE A 7 -7.90 -3.87 -4.28
C ILE A 7 -8.75 -3.27 -5.39
N THR A 8 -8.66 -1.95 -5.55
CA THR A 8 -9.36 -1.23 -6.62
C THR A 8 -8.62 -1.36 -7.95
N LYS A 9 -9.32 -1.01 -9.04
CA LYS A 9 -8.93 -1.33 -10.43
C LYS A 9 -7.57 -0.79 -10.88
N ASP A 10 -7.00 0.14 -10.12
CA ASP A 10 -5.71 0.79 -10.36
C ASP A 10 -4.58 0.23 -9.46
N ASN A 11 -4.76 -0.99 -8.92
CA ASN A 11 -3.82 -1.59 -7.97
C ASN A 11 -3.68 -0.77 -6.66
N LEU A 12 -4.67 0.09 -6.39
CA LEU A 12 -4.75 0.92 -5.21
C LEU A 12 -5.47 0.14 -4.11
N ILE A 13 -4.89 0.17 -2.92
CA ILE A 13 -5.44 -0.46 -1.74
C ILE A 13 -6.05 0.66 -0.90
N PRO A 14 -7.38 0.77 -0.81
CA PRO A 14 -8.02 1.71 0.08
C PRO A 14 -7.78 1.24 1.51
N VAL A 15 -6.76 1.81 2.14
CA VAL A 15 -6.44 1.54 3.54
C VAL A 15 -7.30 2.48 4.39
N PRO A 16 -8.16 1.96 5.29
CA PRO A 16 -8.95 2.81 6.18
C PRO A 16 -8.05 3.72 7.02
N ASP A 17 -8.44 4.97 7.25
CA ASP A 17 -7.69 5.91 8.10
C ASP A 17 -7.30 5.33 9.47
N ALA A 18 -8.20 4.55 10.07
CA ALA A 18 -7.94 3.85 11.33
C ALA A 18 -6.74 2.89 11.21
N LEU A 19 -6.62 2.19 10.08
CA LEU A 19 -5.52 1.27 9.81
C LEU A 19 -4.23 2.03 9.49
N CYS A 20 -4.31 3.14 8.75
CA CYS A 20 -3.17 4.05 8.53
C CYS A 20 -2.60 4.55 9.86
N ALA A 21 -3.47 4.99 10.78
CA ALA A 21 -3.06 5.44 12.11
C ALA A 21 -2.45 4.32 12.98
N GLU A 22 -3.02 3.11 12.96
CA GLU A 22 -2.47 1.97 13.71
C GLU A 22 -1.15 1.43 13.13
N LEU A 23 -1.01 1.43 11.80
CA LEU A 23 0.20 0.98 11.10
C LEU A 23 1.29 2.06 11.04
N GLY A 24 0.96 3.32 11.35
CA GLY A 24 1.87 4.46 11.24
C GLY A 24 2.17 4.85 9.78
N PHE A 25 1.25 4.57 8.87
CA PHE A 25 1.33 4.99 7.48
C PHE A 25 0.60 6.31 7.29
N ALA A 26 1.21 7.24 6.55
CA ALA A 26 0.60 8.50 6.18
C ALA A 26 0.24 8.50 4.70
N VAL A 27 -0.76 9.31 4.34
CA VAL A 27 -1.09 9.58 2.94
C VAL A 27 0.13 10.19 2.26
N GLY A 28 0.50 9.63 1.12
CA GLY A 28 1.71 9.96 0.37
C GLY A 28 2.90 9.05 0.67
N ASP A 29 2.86 8.21 1.72
CA ASP A 29 3.91 7.21 1.94
C ASP A 29 3.93 6.15 0.83
N ILE A 30 5.11 5.63 0.54
CA ILE A 30 5.36 4.56 -0.39
C ILE A 30 5.47 3.25 0.40
N LEU A 31 4.66 2.27 0.01
CA LEU A 31 4.65 0.93 0.58
C LEU A 31 5.10 -0.08 -0.48
N VAL A 32 5.79 -1.10 -0.03
CA VAL A 32 6.11 -2.32 -0.78
C VAL A 32 5.01 -3.34 -0.52
N CYS A 33 4.38 -3.82 -1.58
CA CYS A 33 3.38 -4.87 -1.58
C CYS A 33 3.99 -6.17 -2.07
N ALA A 34 4.33 -7.07 -1.15
CA ALA A 34 4.80 -8.41 -1.48
C ALA A 34 3.66 -9.42 -1.31
N ILE A 35 3.28 -10.10 -2.40
CA ILE A 35 2.31 -11.20 -2.34
C ILE A 35 3.04 -12.45 -1.87
N ASP A 36 2.65 -12.98 -0.72
CA ASP A 36 3.11 -14.27 -0.25
C ASP A 36 2.31 -15.37 -0.97
N LYS A 37 2.96 -16.03 -1.93
CA LYS A 37 2.34 -17.06 -2.77
C LYS A 37 1.98 -18.33 -1.99
N ASP A 38 2.54 -18.52 -0.81
CA ASP A 38 2.29 -19.69 0.03
C ASP A 38 1.04 -19.48 0.90
N ARG A 39 0.81 -18.24 1.35
CA ARG A 39 -0.24 -17.94 2.34
C ARG A 39 -1.47 -17.21 1.81
N SER A 40 -1.51 -16.83 0.53
CA SER A 40 -2.57 -15.95 0.00
C SER A 40 -2.72 -14.66 0.81
N GLU A 41 -1.59 -14.16 1.32
CA GLU A 41 -1.49 -12.94 2.13
C GLU A 41 -0.67 -11.89 1.35
N ILE A 42 -1.00 -10.62 1.55
CA ILE A 42 -0.22 -9.49 1.01
C ILE A 42 0.48 -8.82 2.18
N SER A 43 1.81 -8.82 2.15
CA SER A 43 2.63 -8.10 3.11
C SER A 43 2.85 -6.68 2.61
N MET A 44 2.46 -5.70 3.42
CA MET A 44 2.71 -4.28 3.15
C MET A 44 3.77 -3.78 4.12
N THR A 45 4.83 -3.19 3.59
CA THR A 45 5.91 -2.64 4.42
C THR A 45 6.33 -1.28 3.89
N LYS A 46 6.60 -0.33 4.78
CA LYS A 46 7.03 1.00 4.38
C LYS A 46 8.35 0.92 3.61
N HIS A 47 8.37 1.49 2.41
CA HIS A 47 9.58 1.51 1.62
C HIS A 47 10.61 2.44 2.26
N ILE A 48 11.89 2.09 2.18
CA ILE A 48 12.96 2.92 2.74
C ILE A 48 13.11 4.23 1.97
N ASP A 49 12.87 4.20 0.65
CA ASP A 49 12.93 5.38 -0.20
C ASP A 49 11.54 5.97 -0.40
N GLN A 50 11.28 7.08 0.29
CA GLN A 50 10.04 7.85 0.21
C GLN A 50 10.12 8.97 -0.84
N THR A 51 11.18 9.01 -1.64
CA THR A 51 11.42 10.06 -2.65
C THR A 51 11.08 9.60 -4.06
N LEU A 52 10.63 8.35 -4.22
CA LEU A 52 10.27 7.81 -5.53
C LEU A 52 9.09 8.56 -6.14
N THR A 53 9.19 8.72 -7.46
CA THR A 53 8.14 9.29 -8.29
C THR A 53 7.14 8.22 -8.68
N ASP A 54 5.94 8.65 -9.03
CA ASP A 54 4.84 7.78 -9.45
C ASP A 54 5.26 6.87 -10.63
N GLU A 55 6.10 7.38 -11.54
CA GLU A 55 6.69 6.59 -12.64
C GLU A 55 7.57 5.44 -12.14
N GLN A 56 8.42 5.68 -11.12
CA GLN A 56 9.27 4.62 -10.56
C GLN A 56 8.46 3.58 -9.79
N ILE A 57 7.41 4.02 -9.09
CA ILE A 57 6.46 3.15 -8.40
C ILE A 57 5.75 2.24 -9.42
N LEU A 58 5.26 2.80 -10.52
CA LEU A 58 4.65 2.07 -11.64
C LEU A 58 5.63 1.07 -12.29
N VAL A 59 6.90 1.44 -12.45
CA VAL A 59 7.92 0.56 -13.05
C VAL A 59 8.30 -0.59 -12.11
N ALA A 60 8.32 -0.37 -10.80
CA ALA A 60 8.58 -1.44 -9.83
C ALA A 60 7.47 -2.50 -9.84
N GLY A 61 6.21 -2.06 -9.92
CA GLY A 61 5.04 -2.96 -9.98
C GLY A 61 4.68 -3.61 -8.64
N ASP A 62 5.60 -3.66 -7.68
CA ASP A 62 5.37 -4.05 -6.28
C ASP A 62 5.26 -2.85 -5.32
N LEU A 63 5.50 -1.63 -5.80
CA LEU A 63 5.36 -0.42 -4.99
C LEU A 63 3.96 0.20 -5.16
N THR A 64 3.45 0.78 -4.08
CA THR A 64 2.21 1.56 -4.10
C THR A 64 2.35 2.80 -3.23
N ARG A 65 1.69 3.89 -3.61
CA ARG A 65 1.62 5.12 -2.80
C ARG A 65 0.30 5.11 -2.03
N VAL A 66 0.37 5.34 -0.72
CA VAL A 66 -0.80 5.49 0.14
C VAL A 66 -1.58 6.71 -0.33
N VAL A 67 -2.81 6.49 -0.76
CA VAL A 67 -3.74 7.55 -1.13
C VAL A 67 -4.89 7.55 -0.14
N SER A 68 -5.33 8.72 0.30
CA SER A 68 -6.59 8.84 1.04
C SER A 68 -7.71 8.34 0.14
N HIS A 69 -8.57 7.48 0.66
CA HIS A 69 -9.85 7.25 0.03
C HIS A 69 -10.78 8.40 0.46
N GLU A 70 -10.79 9.48 -0.33
CA GLU A 70 -11.83 10.50 -0.21
C GLU A 70 -13.13 9.87 -0.74
N GLY A 71 -14.08 9.63 0.15
CA GLY A 71 -15.45 9.21 -0.18
C GLY A 71 -16.31 10.36 -0.67
#